data_AF-A0A948DZD4-F1
#
_entry.id   AF-A0A948DZD4-F1
#
_cell.length_a   1.000
_cell.length_b   1.000
_cell.length_c   1.000
_cell.angle_alpha   90.00
_cell.angle_beta   90.00
_cell.angle_gamma   90.00
#
_symmetry.space_group_name_H-M   'P 1'
#
loop_
_entity.id
_entity.type
_entity.pdbx_description
1 polymer ?
#
loop_
_entity_poly.entity_id
_entity_poly.type
_entity_poly.pdbx_seq_one_letter_code
_entity_poly.pdbx_strand_id
1 'polypeptide(L)'
;MTISYIEIEEKKKWWVWGLFLFLILLYFVAIYLIMKIAVLFSGFPEKGPLVLFLLKDHHLLIFSLVIALLSAGLHFYLSSQDLLNKMLKAIGATPLDLKDRYHKRLQNIVQEMSIVTGGKRLEARVIPDTSMNAFALSDFSGRAVIGVTEGLLSKLNRSQLEAVVAHEAAHIAAGDCLMTTVSCSLFAVYAAALGISSMALAGVGERRERMRMRGQGIAIVVAIIVILSIVKAISHLVNMMVSRQREYRADSLAVKMTRNPLSLAQALTLIKRGWRGSGFGSEHLKPIFIMNPVSSVLDEKTDFFSELFSTHPPVAKRISLLLEMAHADLKTIQEAIKKREKGPVVEEVKALEEETKPKEILWFAQKEGRWEGPFNLTQLAGLSWINPEAWIHREGEEGFRPAYQDSLLSKSFSNKLPKQDLSNHNCPKCHQPLAKISYESATAFRCHFCKGVLVEKKDLSKILIREERGFSPEVIKLAKLADRKVCQIKDKNLWESQELSCPKCGKQMMRGFYSLAYTIEVDKCSNCGLIWFDKDELEMLQYLFEEKSYPAKTGEN
;
A
#
# COMPACT_ATOMS: atom_id res chain seq x y z
N MET A 1 35.69 -18.12 4.43
CA MET A 1 35.95 -18.49 3.02
C MET A 1 34.88 -17.86 2.14
N THR A 2 35.28 -17.00 1.21
CA THR A 2 34.37 -16.41 0.21
C THR A 2 34.02 -17.50 -0.80
N ILE A 3 32.80 -18.03 -0.69
CA ILE A 3 32.25 -18.98 -1.66
C ILE A 3 32.33 -18.33 -3.05
N SER A 4 32.94 -19.00 -4.01
CA SER A 4 33.09 -18.50 -5.38
C SER A 4 31.72 -18.35 -6.05
N TYR A 5 31.58 -17.40 -6.97
CA TYR A 5 30.36 -17.24 -7.79
C TYR A 5 29.97 -18.55 -8.50
N ILE A 6 30.97 -19.35 -8.90
CA ILE A 6 30.78 -20.65 -9.57
C ILE A 6 30.15 -21.67 -8.62
N GLU A 7 30.62 -21.76 -7.37
CA GLU A 7 30.05 -22.66 -6.35
C GLU A 7 28.62 -22.26 -5.97
N ILE A 8 28.32 -20.96 -6.03
CA ILE A 8 26.98 -20.42 -5.84
C ILE A 8 26.06 -20.85 -7.00
N GLU A 9 26.52 -20.82 -8.25
CA GLU A 9 25.74 -21.29 -9.40
C GLU A 9 25.55 -22.81 -9.45
N GLU A 10 26.56 -23.60 -9.09
CA GLU A 10 26.43 -25.06 -9.03
C GLU A 10 25.43 -25.48 -7.97
N LYS A 11 25.50 -24.89 -6.77
CA LYS A 11 24.50 -25.14 -5.71
C LYS A 11 23.08 -24.79 -6.16
N LYS A 12 22.89 -23.71 -6.95
CA LYS A 12 21.57 -23.34 -7.49
C LYS A 12 20.99 -24.42 -8.41
N LYS A 13 21.81 -25.01 -9.30
CA LYS A 13 21.35 -26.05 -10.22
C LYS A 13 20.80 -27.25 -9.45
N TRP A 14 21.52 -27.75 -8.44
CA TRP A 14 21.10 -28.89 -7.62
C TRP A 14 19.75 -28.68 -6.93
N TRP A 15 19.48 -27.46 -6.45
CA TRP A 15 18.20 -27.16 -5.80
C TRP A 15 17.03 -27.08 -6.79
N VAL A 16 17.23 -26.48 -7.97
CA VAL A 16 16.19 -26.46 -9.02
C VAL A 16 15.88 -27.89 -9.50
N TRP A 17 16.92 -28.70 -9.71
CA TRP A 17 16.76 -30.13 -10.01
C TRP A 17 16.06 -30.88 -8.88
N GLY A 18 16.36 -30.56 -7.62
CA GLY A 18 15.67 -31.12 -6.46
C GLY A 18 14.18 -30.76 -6.43
N LEU A 19 13.81 -29.51 -6.69
CA LEU A 19 12.41 -29.09 -6.82
C LEU A 19 11.71 -29.77 -7.99
N PHE A 20 12.40 -29.94 -9.13
CA PHE A 20 11.86 -30.63 -10.29
C PHE A 20 11.63 -32.13 -10.01
N LEU A 21 12.58 -32.80 -9.38
CA LEU A 21 12.44 -34.20 -8.96
C LEU A 21 11.31 -34.37 -7.95
N PHE A 22 11.20 -33.43 -7.00
CA PHE A 22 10.11 -33.40 -6.04
C PHE A 22 8.75 -33.24 -6.73
N LEU A 23 8.66 -32.37 -7.73
CA LEU A 23 7.45 -32.21 -8.55
C LEU A 23 7.08 -33.52 -9.26
N ILE A 24 8.05 -34.21 -9.88
CA ILE A 24 7.85 -35.52 -10.52
C ILE A 24 7.29 -36.53 -9.51
N LEU A 25 7.91 -36.62 -8.33
CA LEU A 25 7.46 -37.54 -7.28
C LEU A 25 6.01 -37.24 -6.85
N LEU A 26 5.67 -35.96 -6.69
CA LEU A 26 4.33 -35.53 -6.31
C LEU A 26 3.28 -35.89 -7.36
N TYR A 27 3.55 -35.63 -8.65
CA TYR A 27 2.67 -36.06 -9.74
C TYR A 27 2.56 -37.58 -9.82
N PHE A 28 3.67 -38.28 -9.63
CA PHE A 28 3.70 -39.75 -9.65
C PHE A 28 2.79 -40.33 -8.58
N VAL A 29 2.95 -39.90 -7.32
CA VAL A 29 2.12 -40.36 -6.20
C VAL A 29 0.66 -40.00 -6.43
N ALA A 30 0.35 -38.78 -6.87
CA ALA A 30 -1.02 -38.35 -7.11
C ALA A 30 -1.71 -39.17 -8.20
N ILE A 31 -1.08 -39.29 -9.38
CA ILE A 31 -1.61 -40.06 -10.51
C ILE A 31 -1.74 -41.54 -10.13
N TYR A 32 -0.73 -42.09 -9.47
CA TYR A 32 -0.74 -43.49 -9.05
C TYR A 32 -1.90 -43.80 -8.09
N LEU A 33 -2.11 -42.95 -7.08
CA LEU A 33 -3.22 -43.08 -6.13
C LEU A 33 -4.58 -42.96 -6.83
N ILE A 34 -4.76 -41.98 -7.73
CA ILE A 34 -6.00 -41.81 -8.48
C ILE A 34 -6.30 -43.06 -9.32
N MET A 35 -5.29 -43.59 -10.02
CA MET A 35 -5.44 -44.80 -10.83
C MET A 35 -5.76 -46.03 -9.98
N LYS A 36 -5.10 -46.21 -8.82
CA LYS A 36 -5.39 -47.34 -7.91
C LYS A 36 -6.77 -47.26 -7.29
N ILE A 37 -7.23 -46.06 -6.95
CA ILE A 37 -8.60 -45.82 -6.50
C ILE A 37 -9.58 -46.18 -7.62
N ALA A 38 -9.33 -45.74 -8.86
CA ALA A 38 -10.18 -46.10 -9.99
C ALA A 38 -10.27 -47.62 -10.21
N VAL A 39 -9.14 -48.33 -10.11
CA VAL A 39 -9.10 -49.81 -10.21
C VAL A 39 -9.89 -50.46 -9.08
N LEU A 40 -9.71 -50.03 -7.83
CA LEU A 40 -10.45 -50.55 -6.67
C LEU A 40 -11.97 -50.44 -6.85
N PHE A 41 -12.42 -49.31 -7.40
CA PHE A 41 -13.84 -49.05 -7.63
C PHE A 41 -14.39 -49.68 -8.92
N SER A 42 -13.55 -50.17 -9.82
CA SER A 42 -13.99 -50.88 -11.03
C SER A 42 -14.43 -52.34 -10.76
N GLY A 43 -14.35 -52.79 -9.50
CA GLY A 43 -14.93 -54.06 -9.06
C GLY A 43 -14.05 -55.29 -9.29
N PHE A 44 -12.77 -55.12 -9.62
CA PHE A 44 -11.82 -56.24 -9.69
C PHE A 44 -11.49 -56.73 -8.27
N PRO A 45 -11.86 -57.98 -7.90
CA PRO A 45 -11.65 -58.50 -6.57
C PRO A 45 -10.18 -58.94 -6.40
N GLU A 46 -9.36 -58.11 -5.78
CA GLU A 46 -7.98 -58.47 -5.42
C GLU A 46 -7.93 -58.97 -3.97
N LYS A 47 -7.45 -60.19 -3.76
CA LYS A 47 -7.21 -60.78 -2.43
C LYS A 47 -5.75 -60.57 -2.03
N GLY A 48 -5.51 -59.92 -0.90
CA GLY A 48 -4.15 -59.74 -0.34
C GLY A 48 -4.05 -58.52 0.58
N PRO A 49 -2.94 -58.37 1.33
CA PRO A 49 -2.70 -57.18 2.14
C PRO A 49 -2.56 -55.93 1.26
N LEU A 50 -3.09 -54.79 1.75
CA LEU A 50 -3.17 -53.51 1.02
C LEU A 50 -1.83 -53.07 0.41
N VAL A 51 -0.72 -53.31 1.12
CA VAL A 51 0.64 -52.95 0.67
C VAL A 51 1.06 -53.75 -0.57
N LEU A 52 0.69 -55.03 -0.66
CA LEU A 52 1.00 -55.89 -1.80
C LEU A 52 0.15 -55.49 -3.02
N PHE A 53 -1.13 -55.16 -2.81
CA PHE A 53 -2.00 -54.58 -3.85
C PHE A 53 -1.43 -53.29 -4.43
N LEU A 54 -0.86 -52.42 -3.58
CA LEU A 54 -0.24 -51.16 -3.98
C LEU A 54 1.10 -51.30 -4.72
N LEU A 55 1.70 -52.50 -4.83
CA LEU A 55 3.02 -52.66 -5.47
C LEU A 55 3.06 -53.71 -6.59
N LYS A 56 2.00 -54.50 -6.76
CA LYS A 56 1.93 -55.66 -7.67
C LYS A 56 1.90 -55.31 -9.17
N ASP A 57 1.40 -54.14 -9.55
CA ASP A 57 1.21 -53.77 -10.97
C ASP A 57 2.36 -52.94 -11.53
N HIS A 58 3.41 -53.60 -12.02
CA HIS A 58 4.57 -52.93 -12.62
C HIS A 58 4.22 -52.07 -13.85
N HIS A 59 3.27 -52.51 -14.68
CA HIS A 59 2.81 -51.72 -15.84
C HIS A 59 2.13 -50.42 -15.42
N LEU A 60 1.32 -50.45 -14.35
CA LEU A 60 0.64 -49.26 -13.84
C LEU A 60 1.64 -48.27 -13.24
N LEU A 61 2.65 -48.77 -12.52
CA LEU A 61 3.75 -47.97 -11.98
C LEU A 61 4.55 -47.28 -13.08
N ILE A 62 4.93 -48.01 -14.14
CA ILE A 62 5.68 -47.42 -15.27
C ILE A 62 4.82 -46.38 -15.99
N PHE A 63 3.54 -46.70 -16.23
CA PHE A 63 2.60 -45.78 -16.88
C PHE A 63 2.39 -44.50 -16.08
N SER A 64 2.18 -44.60 -14.76
CA SER A 64 2.04 -43.41 -13.90
C SER A 64 3.32 -42.58 -13.83
N LEU A 65 4.50 -43.20 -13.89
CA LEU A 65 5.79 -42.50 -13.95
C LEU A 65 5.96 -41.72 -15.25
N VAL A 66 5.62 -42.31 -16.40
CA VAL A 66 5.70 -41.63 -17.70
C VAL A 66 4.76 -40.41 -17.74
N ILE A 67 3.51 -40.57 -17.31
CA ILE A 67 2.57 -39.45 -17.25
C ILE A 67 3.04 -38.39 -16.26
N ALA A 68 3.58 -38.79 -15.12
CA ALA A 68 4.11 -37.85 -14.13
C ALA A 68 5.31 -37.05 -14.67
N LEU A 69 6.22 -37.69 -15.40
CA LEU A 69 7.35 -37.01 -16.06
C LEU A 69 6.87 -36.00 -17.10
N LEU A 70 5.92 -36.39 -17.97
CA LEU A 70 5.35 -35.49 -18.97
C LEU A 70 4.61 -34.31 -18.32
N SER A 71 3.79 -34.58 -17.30
CA SER A 71 3.00 -33.57 -16.59
C SER A 71 3.89 -32.61 -15.79
N ALA A 72 4.88 -33.13 -15.07
CA ALA A 72 5.84 -32.32 -14.33
C ALA A 72 6.74 -31.51 -15.26
N GLY A 73 7.17 -32.09 -16.38
CA GLY A 73 7.92 -31.40 -17.43
C GLY A 73 7.14 -30.24 -18.04
N LEU A 74 5.88 -30.48 -18.43
CA LEU A 74 5.00 -29.45 -18.96
C LEU A 74 4.71 -28.37 -17.92
N HIS A 75 4.40 -28.74 -16.67
CA HIS A 75 4.14 -27.79 -15.60
C HIS A 75 5.38 -26.93 -15.33
N PHE A 76 6.56 -27.54 -15.18
CA PHE A 76 7.81 -26.80 -14.97
C PHE A 76 8.10 -25.85 -16.14
N TYR A 77 7.91 -26.30 -17.38
CA TYR A 77 8.07 -25.46 -18.56
C TYR A 77 7.13 -24.24 -18.52
N LEU A 78 5.82 -24.47 -18.33
CA LEU A 78 4.82 -23.40 -18.27
C LEU A 78 5.06 -22.42 -17.11
N SER A 79 5.54 -22.91 -15.97
CA SER A 79 5.86 -22.07 -14.81
C SER A 79 7.18 -21.31 -15.01
N SER A 80 8.15 -21.87 -15.74
CA SER A 80 9.42 -21.20 -16.04
C SER A 80 9.29 -20.09 -17.10
N GLN A 81 8.31 -20.20 -18.00
CA GLN A 81 8.07 -19.20 -19.04
C GLN A 81 7.57 -17.88 -18.47
N ASP A 82 8.18 -16.77 -18.88
CA ASP A 82 7.81 -15.40 -18.50
C ASP A 82 7.61 -15.21 -16.98
N LEU A 83 8.43 -15.94 -16.21
CA LEU A 83 8.33 -16.09 -14.76
C LEU A 83 8.20 -14.74 -14.04
N LEU A 84 9.10 -13.80 -14.34
CA LEU A 84 9.17 -12.50 -13.69
C LEU A 84 7.88 -11.69 -13.90
N ASN A 85 7.39 -11.59 -15.13
CA ASN A 85 6.20 -10.79 -15.45
C ASN A 85 4.93 -11.40 -14.85
N LYS A 86 4.79 -12.73 -14.87
CA LYS A 86 3.69 -13.42 -14.20
C LYS A 86 3.65 -13.09 -12.71
N MET A 87 4.81 -13.14 -12.05
CA MET A 87 4.93 -12.86 -10.62
C MET A 87 4.67 -11.38 -10.30
N LEU A 88 5.23 -10.46 -11.07
CA LEU A 88 4.97 -9.02 -10.91
C LEU A 88 3.48 -8.68 -11.06
N LYS A 89 2.80 -9.32 -12.03
CA LYS A 89 1.36 -9.16 -12.22
C LYS A 89 0.56 -9.75 -11.05
N ALA A 90 0.95 -10.92 -10.55
CA ALA A 90 0.30 -11.55 -9.40
C ALA A 90 0.45 -10.73 -8.11
N ILE A 91 1.59 -10.05 -7.95
CA ILE A 91 1.87 -9.15 -6.82
C ILE A 91 1.23 -7.77 -7.02
N GLY A 92 0.87 -7.38 -8.25
CA GLY A 92 0.34 -6.04 -8.54
C GLY A 92 1.41 -4.94 -8.55
N ALA A 93 2.65 -5.29 -8.86
CA ALA A 93 3.78 -4.35 -8.88
C ALA A 93 3.79 -3.50 -10.17
N THR A 94 3.81 -2.18 -10.03
CA THR A 94 3.81 -1.19 -11.12
C THR A 94 5.20 -0.58 -11.35
N PRO A 95 5.47 -0.06 -12.56
CA PRO A 95 6.71 0.69 -12.82
C PRO A 95 6.76 2.00 -12.03
N LEU A 96 7.97 2.54 -11.88
CA LEU A 96 8.19 3.81 -11.18
C LEU A 96 7.70 5.02 -11.98
N ASP A 97 7.12 6.00 -11.30
CA ASP A 97 6.90 7.36 -11.83
C ASP A 97 8.06 8.27 -11.42
N LEU A 98 8.94 8.61 -12.36
CA LEU A 98 10.16 9.40 -12.09
C LEU A 98 9.88 10.88 -11.78
N LYS A 99 8.64 11.35 -11.97
CA LYS A 99 8.21 12.68 -11.50
C LYS A 99 8.02 12.70 -9.98
N ASP A 100 7.80 11.54 -9.36
CA ASP A 100 7.73 11.40 -7.91
C ASP A 100 9.14 11.31 -7.30
N ARG A 101 9.40 12.16 -6.29
CA ARG A 101 10.66 12.19 -5.56
C ARG A 101 10.96 10.85 -4.87
N TYR A 102 9.97 10.17 -4.31
CA TYR A 102 10.16 8.89 -3.61
C TYR A 102 10.55 7.77 -4.58
N HIS A 103 9.88 7.70 -5.73
CA HIS A 103 10.23 6.78 -6.81
C HIS A 103 11.61 7.06 -7.38
N LYS A 104 11.94 8.33 -7.62
CA LYS A 104 13.28 8.73 -8.06
C LYS A 104 14.35 8.34 -7.04
N ARG A 105 14.07 8.53 -5.74
CA ARG A 105 14.95 8.09 -4.65
C ARG A 105 15.16 6.56 -4.67
N LEU A 106 14.08 5.79 -4.82
CA LEU A 106 14.16 4.32 -4.95
C LEU A 106 14.98 3.92 -6.17
N GLN A 107 14.75 4.54 -7.33
CA GLN A 107 15.51 4.26 -8.55
C GLN A 107 17.01 4.48 -8.34
N ASN A 108 17.40 5.61 -7.74
CA ASN A 108 18.81 5.92 -7.45
C ASN A 108 19.43 4.86 -6.53
N ILE A 109 18.75 4.50 -5.44
CA ILE A 109 19.24 3.49 -4.49
C ILE A 109 19.39 2.12 -5.18
N VAL A 110 18.43 1.71 -6.01
CA VAL A 110 18.51 0.42 -6.72
C VAL A 110 19.66 0.43 -7.74
N GLN A 111 19.92 1.55 -8.41
CA GLN A 111 21.08 1.71 -9.29
C GLN A 111 22.40 1.66 -8.52
N GLU A 112 22.49 2.33 -7.36
CA GLU A 112 23.65 2.23 -6.47
C GLU A 112 23.91 0.76 -6.07
N MET A 113 22.86 0.02 -5.69
CA MET A 113 22.99 -1.41 -5.33
C MET A 113 23.34 -2.29 -6.53
N SER A 114 22.90 -1.95 -7.75
CA SER A 114 23.32 -2.64 -8.97
C SER A 114 24.85 -2.55 -9.16
N ILE A 115 25.43 -1.38 -8.91
CA ILE A 115 26.88 -1.17 -8.97
C ILE A 115 27.59 -1.99 -7.87
N VAL A 116 27.10 -1.90 -6.63
CA VAL A 116 27.70 -2.62 -5.47
C VAL A 116 27.65 -4.15 -5.64
N THR A 117 26.63 -4.66 -6.32
CA THR A 117 26.47 -6.11 -6.58
C THR A 117 27.23 -6.62 -7.81
N GLY A 118 28.14 -5.81 -8.36
CA GLY A 118 28.98 -6.20 -9.50
C GLY A 118 28.30 -5.99 -10.86
N GLY A 119 27.42 -4.99 -10.98
CA GLY A 119 26.76 -4.63 -12.23
C GLY A 119 25.57 -5.51 -12.60
N LYS A 120 24.97 -6.23 -11.64
CA LYS A 120 23.75 -7.01 -11.90
C LYS A 120 22.63 -6.08 -12.35
N ARG A 121 21.86 -6.49 -13.36
CA ARG A 121 20.72 -5.71 -13.86
C ARG A 121 19.55 -5.78 -12.87
N LEU A 122 19.45 -4.77 -12.00
CA LEU A 122 18.37 -4.62 -11.03
C LEU A 122 17.33 -3.61 -11.55
N GLU A 123 16.08 -4.04 -11.63
CA GLU A 123 14.94 -3.18 -11.96
C GLU A 123 14.15 -2.85 -10.69
N ALA A 124 13.71 -1.60 -10.56
CA ALA A 124 12.94 -1.13 -9.42
C ALA A 124 11.43 -1.15 -9.75
N ARG A 125 10.61 -1.65 -8.83
CA ARG A 125 9.14 -1.65 -8.92
C ARG A 125 8.50 -1.14 -7.63
N VAL A 126 7.26 -0.69 -7.73
CA VAL A 126 6.49 -0.25 -6.56
C VAL A 126 5.16 -0.98 -6.49
N ILE A 127 4.72 -1.28 -5.28
CA ILE A 127 3.36 -1.77 -5.02
C ILE A 127 2.55 -0.63 -4.41
N PRO A 128 1.42 -0.23 -5.01
CA PRO A 128 0.56 0.84 -4.50
C PRO A 128 -0.27 0.38 -3.28
N ASP A 129 0.40 0.02 -2.19
CA ASP A 129 -0.19 -0.51 -0.96
C ASP A 129 0.42 0.16 0.29
N THR A 130 -0.38 0.29 1.35
CA THR A 130 0.01 0.97 2.59
C THR A 130 0.80 0.08 3.55
N SER A 131 0.94 -1.21 3.26
CA SER A 131 1.77 -2.13 4.06
C SER A 131 3.23 -1.74 4.00
N MET A 132 4.00 -2.16 5.00
CA MET A 132 5.45 -1.98 5.02
C MET A 132 6.16 -3.25 4.59
N ASN A 133 6.40 -3.40 3.29
CA ASN A 133 7.08 -4.56 2.74
C ASN A 133 7.99 -4.22 1.57
N ALA A 134 9.00 -5.07 1.38
CA ALA A 134 9.89 -5.09 0.24
C ALA A 134 10.01 -6.54 -0.25
N PHE A 135 10.43 -6.71 -1.49
CA PHE A 135 10.63 -8.02 -2.10
C PHE A 135 11.71 -8.00 -3.17
N ALA A 136 12.25 -9.19 -3.46
CA ALA A 136 13.16 -9.42 -4.56
C ALA A 136 12.78 -10.65 -5.40
N LEU A 137 12.76 -10.48 -6.72
CA LEU A 137 12.50 -11.53 -7.70
C LEU A 137 13.68 -11.69 -8.66
N SER A 138 13.86 -12.90 -9.19
CA SER A 138 14.87 -13.18 -10.23
C SER A 138 14.36 -14.26 -11.17
N ASP A 139 14.79 -14.20 -12.44
CA ASP A 139 14.52 -15.24 -13.43
C ASP A 139 15.80 -15.91 -13.96
N PHE A 140 15.62 -16.94 -14.81
CA PHE A 140 16.71 -17.69 -15.43
C PHE A 140 17.53 -16.87 -16.44
N SER A 141 17.00 -15.73 -16.91
CA SER A 141 17.69 -14.85 -17.87
C SER A 141 18.68 -13.89 -17.20
N GLY A 142 18.76 -13.92 -15.87
CA GLY A 142 19.59 -13.02 -15.08
C GLY A 142 18.95 -11.65 -14.83
N ARG A 143 17.69 -11.46 -15.21
CA ARG A 143 16.91 -10.26 -14.82
C ARG A 143 16.49 -10.41 -13.36
N ALA A 144 16.65 -9.34 -12.60
CA ALA A 144 16.20 -9.28 -11.22
C ALA A 144 15.44 -7.97 -10.94
N VAL A 145 14.44 -8.06 -10.08
CA VAL A 145 13.59 -6.95 -9.69
C VAL A 145 13.61 -6.81 -8.18
N ILE A 146 13.79 -5.59 -7.70
CA ILE A 146 13.54 -5.23 -6.31
C ILE A 146 12.29 -4.36 -6.30
N GLY A 147 11.31 -4.74 -5.49
CA GLY A 147 10.09 -3.98 -5.33
C GLY A 147 9.83 -3.58 -3.89
N VAL A 148 9.20 -2.42 -3.73
CA VAL A 148 8.91 -1.83 -2.42
C VAL A 148 7.48 -1.32 -2.39
N THR A 149 6.78 -1.45 -1.27
CA THR A 149 5.44 -0.87 -1.11
C THR A 149 5.51 0.64 -0.88
N GLU A 150 4.45 1.36 -1.27
CA GLU A 150 4.32 2.80 -1.00
C GLU A 150 4.37 3.11 0.51
N GLY A 151 3.81 2.22 1.35
CA GLY A 151 3.92 2.31 2.80
C GLY A 151 5.37 2.29 3.31
N LEU A 152 6.23 1.44 2.73
CA LEU A 152 7.64 1.38 3.11
C LEU A 152 8.43 2.60 2.58
N LEU A 153 8.15 3.04 1.35
CA LEU A 153 8.79 4.23 0.77
C LEU A 153 8.49 5.51 1.56
N SER A 154 7.26 5.68 2.01
CA SER A 154 6.84 6.87 2.76
C SER A 154 7.39 6.90 4.18
N LYS A 155 7.51 5.75 4.86
CA LYS A 155 7.95 5.68 6.26
C LYS A 155 9.47 5.65 6.42
N LEU A 156 10.22 5.08 5.47
CA LEU A 156 11.68 4.99 5.58
C LEU A 156 12.39 6.22 5.00
N ASN A 157 13.46 6.62 5.68
CA ASN A 157 14.39 7.60 5.14
C ASN A 157 15.32 6.99 4.09
N ARG A 158 16.15 7.83 3.45
CA ARG A 158 17.04 7.37 2.39
C ARG A 158 17.97 6.24 2.88
N SER A 159 18.63 6.40 4.02
CA SER A 159 19.58 5.41 4.56
C SER A 159 18.91 4.11 5.03
N GLN A 160 17.71 4.20 5.60
CA GLN A 160 16.89 3.06 6.00
C GLN A 160 16.36 2.29 4.79
N LEU A 161 15.88 3.01 3.77
CA LEU A 161 15.45 2.42 2.51
C LEU A 161 16.62 1.77 1.78
N GLU A 162 17.78 2.43 1.75
CA GLU A 162 19.02 1.87 1.20
C GLU A 162 19.43 0.58 1.90
N ALA A 163 19.33 0.53 3.23
CA ALA A 163 19.60 -0.69 4.00
C ALA A 163 18.64 -1.84 3.66
N VAL A 164 17.34 -1.55 3.50
CA VAL A 164 16.35 -2.56 3.09
C VAL A 164 16.59 -3.02 1.65
N VAL A 165 16.83 -2.10 0.71
CA VAL A 165 17.13 -2.45 -0.69
C VAL A 165 18.44 -3.22 -0.78
N ALA A 166 19.45 -2.92 0.04
CA ALA A 166 20.69 -3.68 0.11
C ALA A 166 20.48 -5.11 0.64
N HIS A 167 19.55 -5.31 1.59
CA HIS A 167 19.14 -6.63 2.06
C HIS A 167 18.48 -7.44 0.92
N GLU A 168 17.53 -6.84 0.20
CA GLU A 168 16.91 -7.47 -0.97
C GLU A 168 17.93 -7.77 -2.10
N ALA A 169 18.86 -6.84 -2.34
CA ALA A 169 19.95 -7.01 -3.29
C ALA A 169 20.91 -8.13 -2.87
N ALA A 170 21.13 -8.33 -1.57
CA ALA A 170 21.94 -9.43 -1.06
C ALA A 170 21.32 -10.80 -1.36
N HIS A 171 19.99 -10.94 -1.31
CA HIS A 171 19.30 -12.16 -1.74
C HIS A 171 19.47 -12.42 -3.23
N ILE A 172 19.44 -11.38 -4.07
CA ILE A 172 19.71 -11.49 -5.51
C ILE A 172 21.17 -11.84 -5.78
N ALA A 173 22.10 -11.25 -5.03
CA ALA A 173 23.53 -11.52 -5.12
C ALA A 173 23.85 -12.98 -4.77
N ALA A 174 23.29 -13.47 -3.65
CA ALA A 174 23.37 -14.87 -3.23
C ALA A 174 22.62 -15.83 -4.16
N GLY A 175 21.62 -15.31 -4.88
CA GLY A 175 20.77 -16.05 -5.82
C GLY A 175 19.67 -16.86 -5.14
N ASP A 176 19.29 -16.48 -3.93
CA ASP A 176 18.17 -17.04 -3.20
C ASP A 176 16.83 -16.71 -3.88
N CYS A 177 16.74 -15.52 -4.48
CA CYS A 177 15.51 -15.05 -5.14
C CYS A 177 15.05 -15.94 -6.29
N LEU A 178 15.97 -16.54 -7.06
CA LEU A 178 15.59 -17.41 -8.18
C LEU A 178 14.85 -18.64 -7.67
N MET A 179 15.38 -19.26 -6.61
CA MET A 179 14.79 -20.43 -5.99
C MET A 179 13.40 -20.14 -5.45
N THR A 180 13.27 -19.04 -4.72
CA THR A 180 11.99 -18.59 -4.15
C THR A 180 10.99 -18.26 -5.27
N THR A 181 11.41 -17.54 -6.30
CA THR A 181 10.54 -17.14 -7.43
C THR A 181 10.01 -18.37 -8.19
N VAL A 182 10.88 -19.33 -8.52
CA VAL A 182 10.49 -20.59 -9.19
C VAL A 182 9.55 -21.40 -8.31
N SER A 183 9.83 -21.52 -7.02
CA SER A 183 8.98 -22.24 -6.07
C SER A 183 7.59 -21.62 -6.01
N CYS A 184 7.50 -20.30 -5.82
CA CYS A 184 6.22 -19.60 -5.75
C CYS A 184 5.42 -19.74 -7.05
N SER A 185 6.08 -19.73 -8.21
CA SER A 185 5.41 -19.93 -9.51
C SER A 185 4.89 -21.35 -9.69
N LEU A 186 5.65 -22.38 -9.29
CA LEU A 186 5.18 -23.78 -9.30
C LEU A 186 3.96 -23.96 -8.38
N PHE A 187 3.95 -23.30 -7.23
CA PHE A 187 2.83 -23.38 -6.29
C PHE A 187 1.62 -22.50 -6.66
N ALA A 188 1.80 -21.52 -7.55
CA ALA A 188 0.72 -20.63 -8.00
C ALA A 188 -0.41 -21.40 -8.71
N VAL A 189 -0.06 -22.41 -9.52
CA VAL A 189 -1.03 -23.27 -10.23
C VAL A 189 -1.92 -24.03 -9.25
N TYR A 190 -1.35 -24.55 -8.16
CA TYR A 190 -2.11 -25.27 -7.13
C TYR A 190 -3.02 -24.33 -6.33
N ALA A 191 -2.58 -23.10 -6.04
CA ALA A 191 -3.42 -22.12 -5.37
C ALA A 191 -4.61 -21.69 -6.24
N ALA A 192 -4.41 -21.54 -7.55
CA ALA A 192 -5.50 -21.28 -8.50
C ALA A 192 -6.48 -22.47 -8.56
N ALA A 193 -5.98 -23.70 -8.62
CA ALA A 193 -6.81 -24.91 -8.60
C ALA A 193 -7.63 -25.05 -7.31
N LEU A 194 -7.03 -24.74 -6.15
CA LEU A 194 -7.71 -24.72 -4.86
C LEU A 194 -8.79 -23.63 -4.78
N GLY A 195 -8.53 -22.42 -5.30
CA GLY A 195 -9.52 -21.35 -5.36
C GLY A 195 -10.72 -21.65 -6.26
N ILE A 196 -10.49 -22.36 -7.37
CA ILE A 196 -11.58 -22.85 -8.24
C ILE A 196 -12.38 -23.96 -7.52
N SER A 197 -11.71 -24.86 -6.79
CA SER A 197 -12.37 -25.94 -6.06
C SER A 197 -13.24 -25.44 -4.90
N SER A 198 -12.84 -24.38 -4.19
CA SER A 198 -13.62 -23.78 -3.10
C SER A 198 -14.85 -23.03 -3.63
N MET A 199 -14.76 -22.34 -4.76
CA MET A 199 -15.93 -21.76 -5.46
C MET A 199 -16.89 -22.84 -5.99
N ALA A 200 -16.36 -23.93 -6.54
CA ALA A 200 -17.17 -25.06 -6.97
C ALA A 200 -17.91 -25.72 -5.79
N LEU A 201 -17.27 -25.84 -4.62
CA LEU A 201 -17.88 -26.34 -3.38
C LEU A 201 -18.92 -25.37 -2.79
N ALA A 202 -18.70 -24.06 -2.86
CA ALA A 202 -19.66 -23.05 -2.40
C ALA A 202 -20.96 -23.07 -3.25
N GLY A 203 -20.84 -23.31 -4.56
CA GLY A 203 -22.00 -23.51 -5.46
C GLY A 203 -22.73 -24.85 -5.28
N VAL A 204 -22.14 -25.82 -4.58
CA VAL A 204 -22.77 -27.12 -4.26
C VAL A 204 -23.66 -27.03 -3.01
N GLY A 205 -23.50 -25.99 -2.17
CA GLY A 205 -24.29 -25.78 -0.96
C GLY A 205 -25.78 -25.53 -1.19
N GLU A 206 -26.16 -24.86 -2.29
CA GLU A 206 -27.56 -24.53 -2.61
C GLU A 206 -28.27 -25.59 -3.47
N ARG A 207 -27.56 -26.61 -3.97
CA ARG A 207 -28.15 -27.66 -4.84
C ARG A 207 -28.06 -29.04 -4.22
N ARG A 208 -28.42 -29.13 -2.93
CA ARG A 208 -28.46 -30.40 -2.17
C ARG A 208 -29.52 -31.39 -2.67
N GLU A 209 -30.38 -30.99 -3.60
CA GLU A 209 -31.55 -31.77 -4.02
C GLU A 209 -31.56 -32.08 -5.52
N ARG A 210 -30.54 -32.81 -6.01
CA ARG A 210 -30.54 -33.75 -7.16
C ARG A 210 -29.14 -34.02 -7.74
N MET A 211 -28.24 -34.61 -6.95
CA MET A 211 -27.15 -35.38 -7.55
C MET A 211 -26.99 -36.71 -6.80
N ARG A 212 -27.60 -37.76 -7.37
CA ARG A 212 -27.16 -39.15 -7.14
C ARG A 212 -25.78 -39.32 -7.78
N MET A 213 -24.75 -38.75 -7.17
CA MET A 213 -23.38 -39.18 -7.44
C MET A 213 -23.22 -40.56 -6.79
N ARG A 214 -23.00 -41.59 -7.61
CA ARG A 214 -22.58 -42.93 -7.13
C ARG A 214 -21.33 -42.77 -6.26
N GLY A 215 -21.11 -43.69 -5.32
CA GLY A 215 -19.97 -43.67 -4.37
C GLY A 215 -18.60 -43.48 -5.02
N GLN A 216 -18.43 -43.83 -6.30
CA GLN A 216 -17.24 -43.54 -7.13
C GLN A 216 -16.92 -42.04 -7.25
N GLY A 217 -17.91 -41.18 -7.47
CA GLY A 217 -17.68 -39.74 -7.67
C GLY A 217 -17.22 -39.03 -6.39
N ILE A 218 -17.73 -39.48 -5.24
CA ILE A 218 -17.34 -38.94 -3.93
C ILE A 218 -15.90 -39.36 -3.59
N ALA A 219 -15.52 -40.61 -3.87
CA ALA A 219 -14.17 -41.11 -3.59
C ALA A 219 -13.07 -40.37 -4.37
N ILE A 220 -13.33 -40.04 -5.64
CA ILE A 220 -12.40 -39.28 -6.49
C ILE A 220 -12.21 -37.85 -5.95
N VAL A 221 -13.29 -37.19 -5.54
CA VAL A 221 -13.22 -35.84 -4.94
C VAL A 221 -12.44 -35.85 -3.64
N VAL A 222 -12.67 -36.84 -2.76
CA VAL A 222 -11.91 -36.99 -1.50
C VAL A 222 -10.43 -37.23 -1.77
N ALA A 223 -10.09 -38.07 -2.75
CA ALA A 223 -8.70 -38.33 -3.13
C ALA A 223 -7.97 -37.05 -3.60
N ILE A 224 -8.64 -36.24 -4.42
CA ILE A 224 -8.10 -34.94 -4.89
C ILE A 224 -7.85 -34.00 -3.71
N ILE A 225 -8.79 -33.90 -2.75
CA ILE A 225 -8.65 -33.04 -1.56
C ILE A 225 -7.47 -33.48 -0.70
N VAL A 226 -7.31 -34.80 -0.46
CA VAL A 226 -6.19 -35.34 0.32
C VAL A 226 -4.86 -35.04 -0.36
N ILE A 227 -4.76 -35.24 -1.68
CA ILE A 227 -3.56 -34.93 -2.46
C ILE A 227 -3.22 -33.44 -2.34
N LEU A 228 -4.18 -32.53 -2.57
CA LEU A 228 -3.96 -31.09 -2.48
C LEU A 228 -3.56 -30.65 -1.06
N SER A 229 -4.09 -31.31 -0.03
CA SER A 229 -3.72 -31.06 1.37
C SER A 229 -2.29 -31.49 1.67
N ILE A 230 -1.85 -32.63 1.12
CA ILE A 230 -0.45 -33.09 1.21
C ILE A 230 0.49 -32.14 0.48
N VAL A 231 0.13 -31.68 -0.74
CA VAL A 231 0.91 -30.68 -1.47
C VAL A 231 1.08 -29.40 -0.65
N LYS A 232 0.00 -28.90 -0.03
CA LYS A 232 0.03 -27.73 0.85
C LYS A 232 0.95 -27.96 2.07
N ALA A 233 0.85 -29.12 2.72
CA ALA A 233 1.70 -29.45 3.87
C ALA A 233 3.19 -29.49 3.50
N ILE A 234 3.53 -30.07 2.35
CA ILE A 234 4.93 -30.14 1.90
C ILE A 234 5.45 -28.76 1.45
N SER A 235 4.61 -27.93 0.81
CA SER A 235 4.95 -26.55 0.48
C SER A 235 5.34 -25.75 1.73
N HIS A 236 4.59 -25.93 2.82
CA HIS A 236 4.93 -25.35 4.13
C HIS A 236 6.26 -25.88 4.66
N LEU A 237 6.50 -27.20 4.57
CA LEU A 237 7.75 -27.80 5.06
C LEU A 237 8.99 -27.31 4.30
N VAL A 238 8.89 -27.18 2.97
CA VAL A 238 9.97 -26.62 2.13
C VAL A 238 10.22 -25.17 2.49
N ASN A 239 9.16 -24.37 2.71
CA ASN A 239 9.29 -22.98 3.16
C ASN A 239 9.91 -22.86 4.57
N MET A 240 9.72 -23.85 5.45
CA MET A 240 10.29 -23.85 6.81
C MET A 240 11.77 -24.26 6.87
N MET A 241 12.23 -25.18 6.02
CA MET A 241 13.66 -25.52 5.91
C MET A 241 14.47 -24.40 5.25
N VAL A 242 13.76 -23.44 4.66
CA VAL A 242 14.25 -22.28 3.96
C VAL A 242 14.21 -21.09 4.94
N SER A 243 15.39 -20.51 5.22
CA SER A 243 15.52 -19.13 5.73
C SER A 243 15.66 -18.87 7.24
N ARG A 244 16.77 -19.30 7.84
CA ARG A 244 17.35 -18.55 8.99
C ARG A 244 18.76 -18.08 8.70
N GLN A 245 19.63 -19.01 8.29
CA GLN A 245 21.01 -18.70 7.92
C GLN A 245 21.09 -17.72 6.74
N ARG A 246 20.11 -17.74 5.83
CA ARG A 246 20.03 -16.81 4.70
C ARG A 246 19.71 -15.39 5.11
N GLU A 247 18.76 -15.19 6.01
CA GLU A 247 18.43 -13.85 6.52
C GLU A 247 19.62 -13.21 7.25
N TYR A 248 20.30 -13.96 8.11
CA TYR A 248 21.52 -13.45 8.79
C TYR A 248 22.63 -13.13 7.80
N ARG A 249 22.80 -13.98 6.77
CA ARG A 249 23.75 -13.73 5.70
C ARG A 249 23.38 -12.47 4.91
N ALA A 250 22.11 -12.31 4.54
CA ALA A 250 21.60 -11.15 3.83
C ALA A 250 21.76 -9.86 4.65
N ASP A 251 21.46 -9.89 5.95
CA ASP A 251 21.71 -8.78 6.88
C ASP A 251 23.19 -8.40 6.92
N SER A 252 24.09 -9.38 7.10
CA SER A 252 25.53 -9.11 7.12
C SER A 252 26.06 -8.54 5.79
N LEU A 253 25.51 -8.99 4.66
CA LEU A 253 25.84 -8.49 3.34
C LEU A 253 25.29 -7.07 3.13
N ALA A 254 24.06 -6.80 3.54
CA ALA A 254 23.47 -5.47 3.50
C ALA A 254 24.29 -4.47 4.33
N VAL A 255 24.75 -4.87 5.51
CA VAL A 255 25.67 -4.08 6.33
C VAL A 255 27.01 -3.87 5.64
N LYS A 256 27.56 -4.91 4.99
CA LYS A 256 28.81 -4.78 4.21
C LYS A 256 28.66 -3.82 3.01
N MET A 257 27.49 -3.80 2.37
CA MET A 257 27.16 -2.95 1.22
C MET A 257 26.96 -1.49 1.64
N THR A 258 26.20 -1.25 2.71
CA THR A 258 25.79 0.11 3.14
C THR A 258 26.68 0.72 4.22
N ARG A 259 27.48 -0.11 4.90
CA ARG A 259 28.28 0.24 6.09
C ARG A 259 27.44 0.85 7.22
N ASN A 260 26.15 0.55 7.27
CA ASN A 260 25.23 1.19 8.21
C ASN A 260 24.27 0.16 8.87
N PRO A 261 24.76 -0.64 9.86
CA PRO A 261 23.93 -1.62 10.56
C PRO A 261 22.78 -0.98 11.34
N LEU A 262 22.99 0.24 11.84
CA LEU A 262 21.99 0.99 12.59
C LEU A 262 20.75 1.30 11.72
N SER A 263 20.94 1.71 10.47
CA SER A 263 19.82 2.02 9.57
C SER A 263 18.97 0.79 9.25
N LEU A 264 19.59 -0.38 9.11
CA LEU A 264 18.85 -1.63 8.92
C LEU A 264 18.05 -2.01 10.18
N ALA A 265 18.66 -1.89 11.36
CA ALA A 265 17.97 -2.14 12.64
C ALA A 265 16.76 -1.21 12.84
N GLN A 266 16.92 0.08 12.52
CA GLN A 266 15.83 1.07 12.55
C GLN A 266 14.73 0.73 11.54
N ALA A 267 15.10 0.38 10.31
CA ALA A 267 14.14 0.00 9.28
C ALA A 267 13.32 -1.22 9.70
N LEU A 268 13.96 -2.29 10.18
CA LEU A 268 13.29 -3.48 10.70
C LEU A 268 12.39 -3.17 11.90
N THR A 269 12.79 -2.24 12.77
CA THR A 269 11.96 -1.80 13.90
C THR A 269 10.70 -1.10 13.43
N LEU A 270 10.80 -0.24 12.41
CA LEU A 270 9.66 0.44 11.80
C LEU A 270 8.75 -0.56 11.07
N ILE A 271 9.33 -1.44 10.26
CA ILE A 271 8.63 -2.51 9.53
C ILE A 271 7.87 -3.41 10.50
N LYS A 272 8.50 -3.84 11.61
CA LYS A 272 7.86 -4.68 12.65
C LYS A 272 6.61 -4.03 13.24
N ARG A 273 6.62 -2.70 13.46
CA ARG A 273 5.54 -1.91 14.04
C ARG A 273 4.47 -1.51 13.01
N GLY A 274 4.83 -1.49 11.73
CA GLY A 274 3.95 -1.10 10.63
C GLY A 274 2.89 -2.15 10.31
N TRP A 275 1.85 -1.72 9.59
CA TRP A 275 0.82 -2.61 9.07
C TRP A 275 1.42 -3.55 8.01
N ARG A 276 1.11 -4.85 8.12
CA ARG A 276 1.71 -5.92 7.26
C ARG A 276 0.91 -6.24 6.00
N GLY A 277 -0.26 -5.61 5.81
CA GLY A 277 -1.11 -5.84 4.64
C GLY A 277 -1.99 -7.07 4.80
N SER A 278 -3.15 -6.96 5.44
CA SER A 278 -4.10 -8.07 5.48
C SER A 278 -4.62 -8.38 4.08
N GLY A 279 -4.21 -9.50 3.49
CA GLY A 279 -4.76 -10.03 2.23
C GLY A 279 -3.99 -9.66 0.95
N PHE A 280 -2.81 -9.05 1.06
CA PHE A 280 -1.97 -8.73 -0.10
C PHE A 280 -1.15 -9.96 -0.52
N GLY A 281 -1.80 -10.90 -1.20
CA GLY A 281 -1.13 -12.05 -1.80
C GLY A 281 -1.73 -13.39 -1.42
N SER A 282 -1.80 -14.26 -2.42
CA SER A 282 -2.04 -15.69 -2.27
C SER A 282 -0.99 -16.33 -1.34
N GLU A 283 -1.37 -17.39 -0.63
CA GLU A 283 -0.52 -18.06 0.38
C GLU A 283 0.88 -18.46 -0.15
N HIS A 284 1.00 -18.70 -1.46
CA HIS A 284 2.26 -19.06 -2.11
C HIS A 284 3.23 -17.89 -2.33
N LEU A 285 2.82 -16.63 -2.23
CA LEU A 285 3.68 -15.45 -2.44
C LEU A 285 4.39 -14.98 -1.16
N LYS A 286 3.99 -15.47 0.01
CA LYS A 286 4.56 -15.08 1.31
C LYS A 286 6.10 -15.13 1.37
N PRO A 287 6.78 -16.17 0.82
CA PRO A 287 8.23 -16.30 0.97
C PRO A 287 9.06 -15.23 0.23
N ILE A 288 8.44 -14.41 -0.61
CA ILE A 288 9.09 -13.37 -1.43
C ILE A 288 9.25 -12.06 -0.66
N PHE A 289 8.41 -11.82 0.34
CA PHE A 289 8.38 -10.56 1.09
C PHE A 289 9.29 -10.62 2.32
N ILE A 290 9.87 -9.46 2.66
CA ILE A 290 10.71 -9.31 3.87
C ILE A 290 9.98 -9.65 5.16
N MET A 291 8.66 -9.41 5.21
CA MET A 291 7.78 -9.90 6.27
C MET A 291 6.55 -10.59 5.71
N ASN A 292 6.13 -11.67 6.36
CA ASN A 292 4.90 -12.38 6.05
C ASN A 292 3.67 -11.42 6.10
N PRO A 293 2.93 -11.27 4.98
CA PRO A 293 1.79 -10.34 4.90
C PRO A 293 0.57 -10.81 5.69
N VAL A 294 0.45 -12.12 5.96
CA VAL A 294 -0.68 -12.67 6.73
C VAL A 294 -0.24 -12.89 8.17
N SER A 295 -0.84 -12.15 9.10
CA SER A 295 -0.57 -12.28 10.53
C SER A 295 -0.76 -13.73 11.00
N SER A 296 0.32 -14.33 11.49
CA SER A 296 0.21 -15.48 12.37
C SER A 296 0.76 -15.08 13.72
N VAL A 297 -0.03 -15.28 14.77
CA VAL A 297 0.38 -15.08 16.18
C VAL A 297 1.61 -15.94 16.54
N LEU A 298 1.97 -16.91 15.68
CA LEU A 298 3.12 -17.78 15.79
C LEU A 298 4.44 -17.09 15.38
N ASP A 299 4.43 -16.14 14.44
CA ASP A 299 5.66 -15.47 13.94
C ASP A 299 6.29 -14.50 14.98
N GLU A 300 5.59 -14.20 16.08
CA GLU A 300 6.03 -13.21 17.09
C GLU A 300 6.39 -13.80 18.45
N LYS A 301 6.14 -15.11 18.65
CA LYS A 301 6.47 -15.80 19.90
C LYS A 301 7.90 -16.34 19.86
N THR A 302 8.63 -16.18 20.94
CA THR A 302 10.00 -16.68 21.14
C THR A 302 10.05 -18.08 21.77
N ASP A 303 8.93 -18.82 21.81
CA ASP A 303 8.90 -20.18 22.36
C ASP A 303 9.56 -21.18 21.42
N PHE A 304 10.16 -22.23 21.96
CA PHE A 304 10.84 -23.29 21.18
C PHE A 304 9.96 -23.90 20.07
N PHE A 305 8.65 -24.03 20.31
CA PHE A 305 7.70 -24.53 19.32
C PHE A 305 7.30 -23.48 18.27
N SER A 306 7.17 -22.19 18.63
CA SER A 306 6.90 -21.14 17.64
C SER A 306 8.12 -20.82 16.79
N GLU A 307 9.32 -20.98 17.35
CA GLU A 307 10.55 -20.97 16.57
C GLU A 307 10.50 -22.04 15.47
N LEU A 308 10.11 -23.28 15.79
CA LEU A 308 10.09 -24.37 14.81
C LEU A 308 9.15 -24.15 13.62
N PHE A 309 8.06 -23.36 13.75
CA PHE A 309 7.04 -23.15 12.70
C PHE A 309 7.04 -21.75 12.05
N SER A 310 7.93 -20.84 12.46
CA SER A 310 8.02 -19.49 11.88
C SER A 310 8.73 -19.52 10.52
N THR A 311 8.14 -18.87 9.52
CA THR A 311 8.68 -18.78 8.14
C THR A 311 9.86 -17.80 8.01
N HIS A 312 10.10 -16.98 9.02
CA HIS A 312 11.26 -16.10 9.16
C HIS A 312 11.83 -16.20 10.59
N PRO A 313 13.14 -15.99 10.81
CA PRO A 313 13.68 -15.90 12.16
C PRO A 313 13.04 -14.69 12.87
N PRO A 314 12.88 -14.74 14.21
CA PRO A 314 12.23 -13.67 14.94
C PRO A 314 12.96 -12.35 14.67
N VAL A 315 12.24 -11.37 14.10
CA VAL A 315 12.76 -10.05 13.72
C VAL A 315 13.49 -9.38 14.88
N ALA A 316 13.07 -9.67 16.13
CA ALA A 316 13.74 -9.20 17.35
C ALA A 316 15.22 -9.62 17.44
N LYS A 317 15.55 -10.87 17.05
CA LYS A 317 16.92 -11.40 17.08
C LYS A 317 17.80 -10.80 15.98
N ARG A 318 17.22 -10.49 14.82
CA ARG A 318 17.92 -9.75 13.76
C ARG A 318 18.26 -8.33 14.21
N ILE A 319 17.28 -7.64 14.81
CA ILE A 319 17.48 -6.29 15.37
C ILE A 319 18.56 -6.30 16.45
N SER A 320 18.58 -7.28 17.36
CA SER A 320 19.60 -7.35 18.41
C SER A 320 21.01 -7.53 17.86
N LEU A 321 21.21 -8.40 16.86
CA LEU A 321 22.52 -8.59 16.22
C LEU A 321 23.00 -7.34 15.49
N LEU A 322 22.10 -6.65 14.77
CA LEU A 322 22.45 -5.40 14.08
C LEU A 322 22.79 -4.27 15.05
N LEU A 323 22.12 -4.24 16.20
CA LEU A 323 22.42 -3.30 17.28
C LEU A 323 23.76 -3.57 17.94
N GLU A 324 24.10 -4.84 18.14
CA GLU A 324 25.41 -5.26 18.63
C GLU A 324 26.52 -4.82 17.66
N MET A 325 26.33 -5.03 16.35
CA MET A 325 27.25 -4.53 15.31
C MET A 325 27.37 -3.00 15.29
N ALA A 326 26.31 -2.28 15.68
CA ALA A 326 26.28 -0.83 15.73
C ALA A 326 26.76 -0.26 17.09
N HIS A 327 27.04 -1.11 18.07
CA HIS A 327 27.28 -0.73 19.46
C HIS A 327 26.21 0.24 20.02
N ALA A 328 24.93 -0.06 19.75
CA ALA A 328 23.81 0.81 20.09
C ALA A 328 22.70 0.07 20.87
N ASP A 329 21.93 0.83 21.66
CA ASP A 329 20.81 0.29 22.44
C ASP A 329 19.45 0.50 21.77
N LEU A 330 18.51 -0.41 22.06
CA LEU A 330 17.12 -0.34 21.57
C LEU A 330 16.41 0.96 21.98
N LYS A 331 16.66 1.47 23.20
CA LYS A 331 16.00 2.68 23.72
C LYS A 331 16.39 3.91 22.89
N THR A 332 17.67 4.05 22.59
CA THR A 332 18.23 5.15 21.79
C THR A 332 17.63 5.20 20.38
N ILE A 333 17.41 4.04 19.75
CA ILE A 333 16.71 3.95 18.47
C ILE A 333 15.26 4.43 18.59
N GLN A 334 14.54 3.99 19.61
CA GLN A 334 13.13 4.32 19.78
C GLN A 334 12.92 5.83 20.01
N GLU A 335 13.83 6.46 20.75
CA GLU A 335 13.84 7.91 20.95
C GLU A 335 14.18 8.69 19.67
N ALA A 336 15.15 8.20 18.88
CA ALA A 336 15.48 8.79 17.59
C ALA A 336 14.32 8.69 16.58
N ILE A 337 13.58 7.59 16.60
CA ILE A 337 12.36 7.41 15.79
C ILE A 337 11.28 8.41 16.24
N LYS A 338 11.01 8.53 17.55
CA LYS A 338 10.01 9.46 18.10
C LYS A 338 10.32 10.94 17.85
N LYS A 339 11.60 11.34 17.96
CA LYS A 339 12.00 12.75 17.68
C LYS A 339 11.72 13.15 16.23
N ARG A 340 11.71 12.19 15.32
CA ARG A 340 11.49 12.39 13.89
C ARG A 340 10.01 12.58 13.52
N GLU A 341 9.10 12.15 14.38
CA GLU A 341 7.65 12.35 14.23
C GLU A 341 7.21 13.79 14.51
N LYS A 342 8.10 14.68 14.98
CA LYS A 342 7.80 16.10 15.27
C LYS A 342 8.60 17.02 14.33
N GLY A 343 8.07 17.29 13.13
CA GLY A 343 8.69 18.17 12.13
C GLY A 343 8.47 19.68 12.38
N PRO A 344 9.26 20.58 11.75
CA PRO A 344 9.19 22.03 11.98
C PRO A 344 8.10 22.75 11.15
N VAL A 345 7.57 23.84 11.69
CA VAL A 345 6.60 24.78 11.08
C VAL A 345 7.33 25.80 10.18
N VAL A 346 6.76 26.17 9.03
CA VAL A 346 7.39 27.08 8.05
C VAL A 346 6.61 28.41 7.96
N GLU A 347 7.32 29.55 7.99
CA GLU A 347 6.82 30.92 7.75
C GLU A 347 7.28 31.47 6.37
N GLU A 348 6.50 32.41 5.79
CA GLU A 348 6.64 32.97 4.43
C GLU A 348 7.51 34.24 4.31
N VAL A 349 8.10 34.47 3.12
CA VAL A 349 8.97 35.61 2.75
C VAL A 349 8.29 36.56 1.75
N LYS A 350 8.45 37.89 1.91
CA LYS A 350 7.90 38.98 1.04
C LYS A 350 8.96 39.63 0.14
N ALA A 351 8.56 40.16 -1.03
CA ALA A 351 9.28 41.21 -1.79
C ALA A 351 8.32 42.08 -2.64
N LEU A 352 8.72 43.35 -2.87
CA LEU A 352 8.00 44.53 -3.39
C LEU A 352 8.23 44.80 -4.90
N GLU A 353 7.32 45.52 -5.58
CA GLU A 353 7.53 46.88 -6.18
C GLU A 353 6.40 47.33 -7.18
N GLU A 354 6.29 48.66 -7.27
CA GLU A 354 5.29 49.63 -7.83
C GLU A 354 5.31 49.79 -9.37
N GLU A 355 4.57 50.65 -10.09
CA GLU A 355 3.20 51.19 -10.20
C GLU A 355 3.13 51.88 -11.60
N THR A 356 1.94 52.07 -12.21
CA THR A 356 1.51 53.33 -12.88
C THR A 356 0.05 53.24 -13.37
N LYS A 357 -0.76 54.26 -13.06
CA LYS A 357 -2.23 54.33 -13.22
C LYS A 357 -2.71 55.13 -14.46
N PRO A 358 -3.97 54.92 -14.88
CA PRO A 358 -4.86 56.04 -15.24
C PRO A 358 -6.26 55.99 -14.58
N LYS A 359 -6.97 57.12 -14.70
CA LYS A 359 -8.14 57.65 -13.96
C LYS A 359 -9.31 56.71 -13.57
N GLU A 360 -9.92 57.04 -12.43
CA GLU A 360 -10.60 56.15 -11.48
C GLU A 360 -12.14 56.22 -11.56
N ILE A 361 -12.76 55.03 -11.65
CA ILE A 361 -14.15 54.77 -11.27
C ILE A 361 -14.19 54.71 -9.72
N LEU A 362 -15.31 55.07 -9.08
CA LEU A 362 -15.47 55.08 -7.62
C LEU A 362 -16.47 54.01 -7.13
N TRP A 363 -16.13 53.33 -6.04
CA TRP A 363 -16.85 52.22 -5.42
C TRP A 363 -17.11 52.46 -3.94
N PHE A 364 -18.18 51.87 -3.42
CA PHE A 364 -18.49 51.73 -2.00
C PHE A 364 -18.46 50.24 -1.62
N ALA A 365 -17.99 49.92 -0.42
CA ALA A 365 -17.92 48.55 0.08
C ALA A 365 -18.39 48.44 1.52
N GLN A 366 -19.04 47.32 1.84
CA GLN A 366 -19.61 47.09 3.16
C GLN A 366 -18.63 46.35 4.07
N LYS A 367 -18.31 46.94 5.21
CA LYS A 367 -17.52 46.35 6.30
C LYS A 367 -18.38 46.26 7.55
N GLU A 368 -18.60 45.04 8.05
CA GLU A 368 -19.33 44.81 9.31
C GLU A 368 -20.70 45.54 9.36
N GLY A 369 -21.40 45.59 8.23
CA GLY A 369 -22.72 46.22 8.08
C GLY A 369 -22.70 47.72 7.75
N ARG A 370 -21.54 48.39 7.79
CA ARG A 370 -21.41 49.82 7.42
C ARG A 370 -20.82 49.97 6.03
N TRP A 371 -21.37 50.90 5.24
CA TRP A 371 -20.83 51.24 3.93
C TRP A 371 -19.71 52.26 4.06
N GLU A 372 -18.54 51.93 3.52
CA GLU A 372 -17.37 52.80 3.44
C GLU A 372 -17.11 53.15 1.96
N GLY A 373 -16.66 54.38 1.69
CA GLY A 373 -16.33 54.90 0.36
C GLY A 373 -16.50 56.43 0.26
N PRO A 374 -16.29 57.03 -0.92
CA PRO A 374 -15.94 56.40 -2.19
C PRO A 374 -14.46 56.01 -2.28
N PHE A 375 -14.20 54.82 -2.81
CA PHE A 375 -12.86 54.29 -3.07
C PHE A 375 -12.64 54.14 -4.57
N ASN A 376 -11.45 54.46 -5.08
CA ASN A 376 -11.08 53.99 -6.40
C ASN A 376 -10.76 52.49 -6.43
N LEU A 377 -10.65 51.88 -7.62
CA LEU A 377 -10.38 50.44 -7.74
C LEU A 377 -9.12 50.02 -6.97
N THR A 378 -8.08 50.84 -6.99
CA THR A 378 -6.78 50.54 -6.39
C THR A 378 -6.83 50.63 -4.87
N GLN A 379 -7.51 51.65 -4.34
CA GLN A 379 -7.78 51.85 -2.92
C GLN A 379 -8.67 50.73 -2.41
N LEU A 380 -9.79 50.48 -3.08
CA LEU A 380 -10.74 49.45 -2.69
C LEU A 380 -10.08 48.08 -2.72
N ALA A 381 -9.36 47.74 -3.79
CA ALA A 381 -8.62 46.49 -3.85
C ALA A 381 -7.51 46.48 -2.79
N GLY A 382 -6.85 47.60 -2.49
CA GLY A 382 -5.77 47.71 -1.50
C GLY A 382 -6.20 47.57 -0.05
N LEU A 383 -7.48 47.71 0.27
CA LEU A 383 -7.98 47.54 1.64
C LEU A 383 -7.67 46.12 2.15
N SER A 384 -7.05 46.04 3.32
CA SER A 384 -6.66 44.75 3.93
C SER A 384 -7.85 43.87 4.30
N TRP A 385 -9.04 44.46 4.48
CA TRP A 385 -10.26 43.79 4.89
C TRP A 385 -11.17 43.39 3.73
N ILE A 386 -10.93 43.90 2.51
CA ILE A 386 -11.79 43.62 1.37
C ILE A 386 -11.59 42.17 0.91
N ASN A 387 -12.68 41.46 0.68
CA ASN A 387 -12.65 40.09 0.18
C ASN A 387 -13.71 39.92 -0.92
N PRO A 388 -13.63 38.86 -1.75
CA PRO A 388 -14.55 38.66 -2.86
C PRO A 388 -16.03 38.49 -2.43
N GLU A 389 -16.30 38.14 -1.18
CA GLU A 389 -17.64 38.00 -0.62
C GLU A 389 -18.20 39.34 -0.08
N ALA A 390 -17.37 40.38 0.05
CA ALA A 390 -17.79 41.69 0.52
C ALA A 390 -18.80 42.32 -0.46
N TRP A 391 -19.87 42.90 0.08
CA TRP A 391 -20.86 43.61 -0.70
C TRP A 391 -20.30 44.94 -1.17
N ILE A 392 -20.49 45.23 -2.46
CA ILE A 392 -20.01 46.44 -3.12
C ILE A 392 -21.12 47.09 -3.94
N HIS A 393 -20.92 48.37 -4.23
CA HIS A 393 -21.76 49.17 -5.10
C HIS A 393 -20.88 50.18 -5.87
N ARG A 394 -21.16 50.40 -7.15
CA ARG A 394 -20.46 51.39 -7.97
C ARG A 394 -21.29 52.66 -8.07
N GLU A 395 -20.60 53.80 -8.04
CA GLU A 395 -21.25 55.10 -8.27
C GLU A 395 -21.88 55.12 -9.68
N GLY A 396 -23.20 55.25 -9.76
CA GLY A 396 -23.97 55.29 -11.01
C GLY A 396 -24.64 53.99 -11.46
N GLU A 397 -24.50 52.88 -10.73
CA GLU A 397 -25.20 51.61 -11.02
C GLU A 397 -26.22 51.28 -9.93
N GLU A 398 -27.43 50.81 -10.27
CA GLU A 398 -28.41 50.38 -9.27
C GLU A 398 -28.13 48.94 -8.78
N GLY A 399 -28.12 48.75 -7.46
CA GLY A 399 -28.03 47.43 -6.81
C GLY A 399 -26.74 47.18 -6.03
N PHE A 400 -26.80 46.18 -5.14
CA PHE A 400 -25.66 45.69 -4.38
C PHE A 400 -25.28 44.31 -4.90
N ARG A 401 -23.98 44.04 -4.97
CA ARG A 401 -23.46 42.74 -5.39
C ARG A 401 -22.22 42.36 -4.60
N PRO A 402 -21.94 41.06 -4.42
CA PRO A 402 -20.65 40.61 -3.92
C PRO A 402 -19.51 41.02 -4.87
N ALA A 403 -18.33 41.32 -4.31
CA ALA A 403 -17.18 41.79 -5.07
C ALA A 403 -16.67 40.81 -6.13
N TYR A 404 -16.92 39.51 -6.00
CA TYR A 404 -16.57 38.51 -7.01
C TYR A 404 -17.39 38.63 -8.30
N GLN A 405 -18.60 39.19 -8.24
CA GLN A 405 -19.48 39.36 -9.42
C GLN A 405 -19.04 40.53 -10.30
N ASP A 406 -18.23 41.43 -9.75
CA ASP A 406 -17.65 42.55 -10.48
C ASP A 406 -16.39 42.10 -11.23
N SER A 407 -16.41 42.27 -12.56
CA SER A 407 -15.35 41.77 -13.43
C SER A 407 -14.00 42.47 -13.21
N LEU A 408 -13.98 43.70 -12.72
CA LEU A 408 -12.74 44.45 -12.45
C LEU A 408 -12.16 44.03 -11.10
N LEU A 409 -12.98 43.97 -10.06
CA LEU A 409 -12.53 43.54 -8.73
C LEU A 409 -12.14 42.07 -8.70
N SER A 410 -12.89 41.19 -9.37
CA SER A 410 -12.53 39.78 -9.53
C SER A 410 -11.18 39.59 -10.24
N LYS A 411 -10.87 40.42 -11.24
CA LYS A 411 -9.53 40.46 -11.86
C LYS A 411 -8.46 40.99 -10.90
N SER A 412 -8.75 42.02 -10.12
CA SER A 412 -7.83 42.53 -9.10
C SER A 412 -7.52 41.49 -8.02
N PHE A 413 -8.53 40.73 -7.56
CA PHE A 413 -8.33 39.64 -6.60
C PHE A 413 -7.51 38.50 -7.17
N SER A 414 -7.79 38.06 -8.40
CA SER A 414 -7.01 37.01 -9.07
C SER A 414 -5.57 37.46 -9.38
N ASN A 415 -5.35 38.74 -9.71
CA ASN A 415 -4.02 39.30 -9.91
C ASN A 415 -3.19 39.38 -8.62
N LYS A 416 -3.83 39.47 -7.44
CA LYS A 416 -3.15 39.38 -6.14
C LYS A 416 -2.69 37.97 -5.79
N LEU A 417 -3.21 36.95 -6.47
CA LEU A 417 -2.85 35.57 -6.18
C LEU A 417 -1.48 35.24 -6.81
N PRO A 418 -0.61 34.51 -6.09
CA PRO A 418 0.65 34.04 -6.65
C PRO A 418 0.37 33.12 -7.85
N LYS A 419 0.87 33.50 -9.03
CA LYS A 419 0.55 32.80 -10.30
C LYS A 419 1.11 31.38 -10.39
N GLN A 420 2.12 31.02 -9.60
CA GLN A 420 2.86 29.77 -9.75
C GLN A 420 2.13 28.53 -9.22
N ASP A 421 1.03 28.67 -8.48
CA ASP A 421 0.33 27.54 -7.87
C ASP A 421 -1.19 27.55 -8.12
N LEU A 422 -1.70 28.35 -9.06
CA LEU A 422 -3.14 28.40 -9.32
C LEU A 422 -3.61 27.15 -10.06
N SER A 423 -4.67 26.54 -9.54
CA SER A 423 -5.34 25.41 -10.17
C SER A 423 -6.41 25.87 -11.17
N ASN A 424 -6.84 24.96 -12.04
CA ASN A 424 -7.97 25.20 -12.94
C ASN A 424 -9.34 25.16 -12.22
N HIS A 425 -9.35 24.96 -10.90
CA HIS A 425 -10.58 24.92 -10.11
C HIS A 425 -10.82 26.28 -9.45
N ASN A 426 -12.04 26.78 -9.57
CA ASN A 426 -12.48 27.97 -8.85
C ASN A 426 -13.13 27.57 -7.52
N CYS A 427 -13.02 28.45 -6.54
CA CYS A 427 -13.70 28.30 -5.26
C CYS A 427 -15.22 28.27 -5.48
N PRO A 428 -15.95 27.24 -5.02
CA PRO A 428 -17.40 27.17 -5.20
C PRO A 428 -18.15 28.26 -4.42
N LYS A 429 -17.51 28.90 -3.44
CA LYS A 429 -18.10 29.97 -2.62
C LYS A 429 -17.80 31.38 -3.15
N CYS A 430 -16.53 31.65 -3.50
CA CYS A 430 -16.08 33.01 -3.85
C CYS A 430 -15.62 33.15 -5.31
N HIS A 431 -15.73 32.09 -6.11
CA HIS A 431 -15.42 32.01 -7.55
C HIS A 431 -13.99 32.41 -7.97
N GLN A 432 -13.09 32.63 -7.02
CA GLN A 432 -11.68 32.90 -7.30
C GLN A 432 -10.90 31.60 -7.55
N PRO A 433 -9.83 31.61 -8.37
CA PRO A 433 -8.99 30.45 -8.59
C PRO A 433 -8.43 29.90 -7.28
N LEU A 434 -8.50 28.58 -7.09
CA LEU A 434 -7.95 27.93 -5.91
C LEU A 434 -6.45 27.73 -6.07
N ALA A 435 -5.70 27.99 -5.01
CA ALA A 435 -4.28 27.68 -4.95
C ALA A 435 -4.10 26.18 -4.68
N LYS A 436 -3.32 25.52 -5.52
CA LYS A 436 -2.89 24.15 -5.33
C LYS A 436 -1.95 24.11 -4.14
N ILE A 437 -2.36 23.43 -3.09
CA ILE A 437 -1.57 23.23 -1.89
C ILE A 437 -1.21 21.75 -1.74
N SER A 438 -0.05 21.51 -1.15
CA SER A 438 0.31 20.19 -0.65
C SER A 438 -0.13 20.09 0.80
N TYR A 439 -1.25 19.41 1.05
CA TYR A 439 -1.75 19.14 2.40
C TYR A 439 -1.51 17.67 2.68
N GLU A 440 -0.74 17.34 3.74
CA GLU A 440 -0.34 15.95 4.03
C GLU A 440 0.25 15.24 2.80
N SER A 441 1.11 15.93 2.03
CA SER A 441 1.68 15.44 0.77
C SER A 441 0.64 14.96 -0.28
N ALA A 442 -0.62 15.35 -0.13
CA ALA A 442 -1.70 15.11 -1.08
C ALA A 442 -2.08 16.43 -1.75
N THR A 443 -2.57 16.35 -2.97
CA THR A 443 -3.01 17.55 -3.68
C THR A 443 -4.36 17.98 -3.11
N ALA A 444 -4.40 19.16 -2.53
CA ALA A 444 -5.63 19.84 -2.16
C ALA A 444 -5.62 21.24 -2.78
N PHE A 445 -6.78 21.88 -2.85
CA PHE A 445 -6.90 23.22 -3.44
C PHE A 445 -7.52 24.15 -2.41
N ARG A 446 -6.74 25.09 -1.89
CA ARG A 446 -7.18 26.01 -0.84
C ARG A 446 -7.51 27.37 -1.43
N CYS A 447 -8.63 27.92 -1.00
CA CYS A 447 -8.98 29.29 -1.34
C CYS A 447 -8.17 30.26 -0.48
N HIS A 448 -7.57 31.26 -1.10
CA HIS A 448 -6.84 32.32 -0.39
C HIS A 448 -7.76 33.21 0.46
N PHE A 449 -9.03 33.36 0.05
CA PHE A 449 -9.98 34.29 0.67
C PHE A 449 -10.85 33.63 1.74
N CYS A 450 -11.70 32.66 1.36
CA CYS A 450 -12.59 31.98 2.30
C CYS A 450 -11.87 30.90 3.13
N LYS A 451 -10.61 30.59 2.82
CA LYS A 451 -9.78 29.56 3.47
C LYS A 451 -10.31 28.12 3.40
N GLY A 452 -11.42 27.88 2.70
CA GLY A 452 -11.93 26.54 2.44
C GLY A 452 -11.01 25.74 1.52
N VAL A 453 -11.17 24.41 1.57
CA VAL A 453 -10.31 23.45 0.91
C VAL A 453 -11.13 22.49 0.06
N LEU A 454 -10.78 22.40 -1.22
CA LEU A 454 -11.33 21.42 -2.16
C LEU A 454 -10.39 20.22 -2.25
N VAL A 455 -10.93 19.02 -2.09
CA VAL A 455 -10.17 17.77 -2.10
C VAL A 455 -10.84 16.75 -3.02
N GLU A 456 -10.04 16.04 -3.81
CA GLU A 456 -10.53 14.88 -4.56
C GLU A 456 -10.66 13.66 -3.63
N LYS A 457 -11.72 12.84 -3.79
CA LYS A 457 -11.95 11.65 -2.96
C LYS A 457 -10.72 10.72 -2.80
N LYS A 458 -9.91 10.58 -3.85
CA LYS A 458 -8.68 9.75 -3.85
C LYS A 458 -7.55 10.32 -2.98
N ASP A 459 -7.56 11.63 -2.77
CA ASP A 459 -6.55 12.36 -2.02
C ASP A 459 -7.02 12.58 -0.56
N LEU A 460 -8.33 12.64 -0.32
CA LEU A 460 -8.88 12.72 1.04
C LEU A 460 -8.48 11.53 1.91
N SER A 461 -8.50 10.31 1.37
CA SER A 461 -8.04 9.13 2.12
C SER A 461 -6.56 9.23 2.48
N LYS A 462 -5.72 9.81 1.62
CA LYS A 462 -4.31 10.08 1.93
C LYS A 462 -4.18 11.11 3.03
N ILE A 463 -4.99 12.16 3.00
CA ILE A 463 -4.99 13.23 3.99
C ILE A 463 -5.37 12.72 5.37
N LEU A 464 -6.45 11.93 5.50
CA LEU A 464 -6.92 11.45 6.79
C LEU A 464 -5.97 10.44 7.47
N ILE A 465 -5.11 9.78 6.69
CA ILE A 465 -4.19 8.74 7.18
C ILE A 465 -2.81 9.29 7.56
N ARG A 466 -2.43 10.44 6.99
CA ARG A 466 -1.11 11.04 7.18
C ARG A 466 -1.15 12.02 8.34
N GLU A 467 -0.06 12.08 9.09
CA GLU A 467 0.08 12.87 10.32
C GLU A 467 1.35 13.74 10.21
N GLU A 468 1.54 14.40 9.07
CA GLU A 468 2.68 15.29 8.81
C GLU A 468 2.49 16.67 9.48
N ARG A 469 1.25 17.02 9.86
CA ARG A 469 0.88 18.32 10.45
C ARG A 469 0.27 18.17 11.84
N GLY A 470 0.55 19.14 12.71
CA GLY A 470 -0.16 19.31 13.98
C GLY A 470 -1.35 20.27 13.83
N PHE A 471 -2.34 20.13 14.72
CA PHE A 471 -3.52 20.99 14.75
C PHE A 471 -3.37 22.15 15.73
N SER A 472 -4.00 23.29 15.43
CA SER A 472 -4.05 24.41 16.37
C SER A 472 -4.96 24.07 17.57
N PRO A 473 -4.72 24.66 18.76
CA PRO A 473 -5.58 24.46 19.93
C PRO A 473 -7.05 24.81 19.68
N GLU A 474 -7.31 25.80 18.81
CA GLU A 474 -8.66 26.21 18.40
C GLU A 474 -9.37 25.14 17.58
N VAL A 475 -8.68 24.56 16.59
CA VAL A 475 -9.21 23.46 15.75
C VAL A 475 -9.55 22.25 16.60
N ILE A 476 -8.67 21.86 17.52
CA ILE A 476 -8.91 20.73 18.44
C ILE A 476 -10.16 20.98 19.30
N LYS A 477 -10.30 22.19 19.84
CA LYS A 477 -11.48 22.57 20.64
C LYS A 477 -12.76 22.49 19.80
N LEU A 478 -12.74 23.03 18.59
CA LEU A 478 -13.89 22.99 17.68
C LEU A 478 -14.26 21.56 17.29
N ALA A 479 -13.27 20.72 16.95
CA ALA A 479 -13.48 19.32 16.59
C ALA A 479 -14.16 18.54 17.72
N LYS A 480 -13.68 18.69 18.97
CA LYS A 480 -14.28 18.05 20.15
C LYS A 480 -15.71 18.54 20.43
N LEU A 481 -15.99 19.82 20.19
CA LEU A 481 -17.35 20.36 20.33
C LEU A 481 -18.29 19.82 19.26
N ALA A 482 -17.81 19.68 18.02
CA ALA A 482 -18.57 19.09 16.92
C ALA A 482 -18.91 17.62 17.19
N ASP A 483 -17.96 16.83 17.71
CA ASP A 483 -18.17 15.41 18.06
C ASP A 483 -19.13 15.22 19.24
N ARG A 484 -19.12 16.12 20.24
CA ARG A 484 -20.00 16.04 21.42
C ARG A 484 -21.47 16.35 21.14
N LYS A 485 -21.77 17.21 20.17
CA LYS A 485 -23.17 17.59 19.82
C LYS A 485 -24.00 16.41 19.28
N VAL A 486 -23.34 15.30 18.92
CA VAL A 486 -23.94 14.13 18.28
C VAL A 486 -24.76 13.26 19.23
N CYS A 487 -24.45 13.25 20.53
CA CYS A 487 -25.20 12.45 21.50
C CYS A 487 -26.66 12.93 21.72
N GLN A 488 -27.09 14.02 21.09
CA GLN A 488 -28.43 14.61 21.26
C GLN A 488 -29.28 14.66 19.99
N ILE A 489 -28.74 14.30 18.82
CA ILE A 489 -29.46 14.44 17.54
C ILE A 489 -30.19 13.12 17.25
N LYS A 490 -31.49 13.08 17.59
CA LYS A 490 -32.33 11.88 17.47
C LYS A 490 -33.12 11.76 16.16
N ASP A 491 -33.19 12.77 15.30
CA ASP A 491 -33.97 12.61 14.07
C ASP A 491 -33.76 13.69 12.99
N LYS A 492 -33.91 13.22 11.74
CA LYS A 492 -34.28 13.91 10.48
C LYS A 492 -33.20 14.59 9.60
N ASN A 493 -33.20 14.12 8.34
CA ASN A 493 -32.67 14.70 7.11
C ASN A 493 -31.21 15.17 7.11
N LEU A 494 -30.31 14.21 6.92
CA LEU A 494 -28.84 14.36 6.88
C LEU A 494 -28.27 15.13 5.68
N TRP A 495 -29.11 15.63 4.78
CA TRP A 495 -28.69 16.25 3.53
C TRP A 495 -29.56 17.45 3.20
N GLU A 496 -29.02 18.66 3.44
CA GLU A 496 -29.58 19.91 2.91
C GLU A 496 -28.86 20.25 1.60
N SER A 497 -29.63 20.57 0.56
CA SER A 497 -29.07 21.09 -0.69
C SER A 497 -28.65 22.54 -0.47
N GLN A 498 -27.35 22.81 -0.37
CA GLN A 498 -26.82 24.17 -0.51
C GLN A 498 -26.66 24.55 -1.99
N GLU A 499 -26.64 25.85 -2.27
CA GLU A 499 -26.47 26.45 -3.61
C GLU A 499 -25.02 26.36 -4.15
N LEU A 500 -24.17 25.48 -3.61
CA LEU A 500 -22.79 25.35 -4.08
C LEU A 500 -22.73 24.53 -5.37
N SER A 501 -22.11 25.09 -6.40
CA SER A 501 -21.89 24.42 -7.69
C SER A 501 -20.49 23.81 -7.75
N CYS A 502 -20.42 22.56 -8.17
CA CYS A 502 -19.15 21.84 -8.29
C CYS A 502 -18.23 22.50 -9.34
N PRO A 503 -16.98 22.84 -8.99
CA PRO A 503 -16.08 23.56 -9.89
C PRO A 503 -15.55 22.71 -11.05
N LYS A 504 -15.80 21.40 -11.06
CA LYS A 504 -15.36 20.47 -12.12
C LYS A 504 -16.47 20.10 -13.11
N CYS A 505 -17.73 20.00 -12.65
CA CYS A 505 -18.84 19.56 -13.49
C CYS A 505 -20.08 20.46 -13.47
N GLY A 506 -20.08 21.54 -12.69
CA GLY A 506 -21.18 22.51 -12.59
C GLY A 506 -22.44 22.02 -11.89
N LYS A 507 -22.53 20.75 -11.47
CA LYS A 507 -23.67 20.21 -10.72
C LYS A 507 -23.66 20.67 -9.26
N GLN A 508 -24.84 20.78 -8.65
CA GLN A 508 -24.98 21.13 -7.23
C GLN A 508 -24.29 20.10 -6.31
N MET A 509 -23.71 20.61 -5.23
CA MET A 509 -23.09 19.82 -4.17
C MET A 509 -24.10 19.59 -3.05
N MET A 510 -24.02 18.42 -2.41
CA MET A 510 -24.90 18.08 -1.29
C MET A 510 -24.14 18.26 0.01
N ARG A 511 -24.69 19.06 0.94
CA ARG A 511 -24.14 19.24 2.27
C ARG A 511 -24.63 18.14 3.18
N GLY A 512 -23.75 17.50 3.91
CA GLY A 512 -24.10 16.49 4.91
C GLY A 512 -22.88 16.05 5.70
N PHE A 513 -23.08 15.24 6.75
CA PHE A 513 -21.95 14.75 7.52
C PHE A 513 -21.02 13.85 6.68
N TYR A 514 -19.73 13.93 6.96
CA TYR A 514 -18.74 13.10 6.29
C TYR A 514 -19.05 11.61 6.47
N SER A 515 -19.34 11.20 7.71
CA SER A 515 -19.90 9.88 8.05
C SER A 515 -20.61 9.93 9.40
N LEU A 516 -21.36 8.87 9.76
CA LEU A 516 -21.97 8.75 11.09
C LEU A 516 -20.93 8.67 12.24
N ALA A 517 -19.68 8.28 11.94
CA ALA A 517 -18.60 8.24 12.92
C ALA A 517 -17.84 9.57 13.04
N TYR A 518 -17.99 10.46 12.05
CA TYR A 518 -17.29 11.74 11.96
C TYR A 518 -18.26 12.82 11.46
N THR A 519 -18.85 13.55 12.40
CA THR A 519 -19.95 14.50 12.17
C THR A 519 -19.46 15.89 11.77
N ILE A 520 -18.43 15.93 10.94
CA ILE A 520 -18.03 17.16 10.25
C ILE A 520 -18.89 17.29 9.01
N GLU A 521 -19.59 18.41 8.89
CA GLU A 521 -20.35 18.74 7.68
C GLU A 521 -19.38 18.95 6.52
N VAL A 522 -19.74 18.42 5.36
CA VAL A 522 -18.94 18.53 4.14
C VAL A 522 -19.86 18.62 2.93
N ASP A 523 -19.41 19.33 1.91
CA ASP A 523 -20.14 19.44 0.65
C ASP A 523 -19.55 18.43 -0.34
N LYS A 524 -20.36 17.46 -0.78
CA LYS A 524 -19.93 16.40 -1.69
C LYS A 524 -20.62 16.51 -3.05
N CYS A 525 -19.84 16.42 -4.12
CA CYS A 525 -20.40 16.28 -5.46
C CYS A 525 -20.64 14.80 -5.80
N SER A 526 -21.92 14.41 -5.95
CA SER A 526 -22.32 13.03 -6.28
C SER A 526 -21.80 12.53 -7.64
N ASN A 527 -21.45 13.45 -8.56
CA ASN A 527 -21.05 13.09 -9.93
C ASN A 527 -19.55 12.86 -10.09
N CYS A 528 -18.71 13.73 -9.51
CA CYS A 528 -17.25 13.66 -9.69
C CYS A 528 -16.48 13.28 -8.42
N GLY A 529 -17.17 13.18 -7.27
CA GLY A 529 -16.55 12.84 -6.00
C GLY A 529 -15.63 13.91 -5.42
N LEU A 530 -15.70 15.16 -5.91
CA LEU A 530 -15.06 16.30 -5.24
C LEU A 530 -15.77 16.60 -3.93
N ILE A 531 -14.97 16.95 -2.93
CA ILE A 531 -15.43 17.29 -1.59
C ILE A 531 -14.89 18.66 -1.25
N TRP A 532 -15.78 19.56 -0.87
CA TRP A 532 -15.44 20.88 -0.37
C TRP A 532 -15.58 20.88 1.16
N PHE A 533 -14.57 21.45 1.80
CA PHE A 533 -14.48 21.69 3.23
C PHE A 533 -14.44 23.20 3.44
N ASP A 534 -15.33 23.72 4.28
CA ASP A 534 -15.23 25.09 4.75
C ASP A 534 -13.98 25.24 5.65
N LYS A 535 -13.72 26.48 6.06
CA LYS A 535 -12.53 26.82 6.85
C LYS A 535 -12.43 25.92 8.09
N ASP A 536 -11.25 25.31 8.28
CA ASP A 536 -10.88 24.44 9.40
C ASP A 536 -11.57 23.05 9.45
N GLU A 537 -12.54 22.76 8.59
CA GLU A 537 -13.30 21.49 8.63
C GLU A 537 -12.45 20.28 8.23
N LEU A 538 -11.54 20.42 7.27
CA LEU A 538 -10.65 19.35 6.85
C LEU A 538 -9.71 18.94 7.99
N GLU A 539 -9.12 19.94 8.64
CA GLU A 539 -8.27 19.79 9.82
C GLU A 539 -9.05 19.15 10.99
N MET A 540 -10.28 19.59 11.26
CA MET A 540 -11.14 19.01 12.29
C MET A 540 -11.45 17.53 12.01
N LEU A 541 -11.74 17.18 10.75
CA LEU A 541 -12.04 15.81 10.35
C LEU A 541 -10.81 14.90 10.53
N GLN A 542 -9.64 15.37 10.13
CA GLN A 542 -8.38 14.63 10.29
C GLN A 542 -8.06 14.40 11.77
N TYR A 543 -8.19 15.42 12.62
CA TYR A 543 -7.98 15.28 14.06
C TYR A 543 -8.90 14.21 14.69
N LEU A 544 -10.20 14.22 14.37
CA LEU A 544 -11.14 13.22 14.88
C LEU A 544 -10.82 11.82 14.36
N PHE A 545 -10.31 11.72 13.13
CA PHE A 545 -9.87 10.47 12.55
C PHE A 545 -8.65 9.91 13.31
N GLU A 546 -7.66 10.75 13.60
CA GLU A 546 -6.47 10.39 14.38
C GLU A 546 -6.82 9.96 15.81
N GLU A 547 -7.63 10.76 16.54
CA GLU A 547 -8.02 10.48 17.93
C GLU A 547 -8.77 9.15 18.08
N LYS A 548 -9.66 8.82 17.13
CA LYS A 548 -10.46 7.58 17.18
C LYS A 548 -9.71 6.36 16.63
N SER A 549 -8.76 6.54 15.70
CA SER A 549 -7.98 5.44 15.13
C SER A 549 -6.83 5.00 16.04
N TYR A 550 -6.34 5.91 16.89
CA TYR A 550 -5.28 5.65 17.87
C TYR A 550 -5.65 6.28 19.23
N PRO A 551 -6.53 5.65 20.03
CA PRO A 551 -6.80 6.16 21.36
C PRO A 551 -5.48 6.18 22.13
N ALA A 552 -5.03 7.37 22.51
CA ALA A 552 -3.92 7.52 23.42
C ALA A 552 -4.21 6.63 24.62
N LYS A 553 -3.28 5.73 24.97
CA LYS A 553 -3.27 5.13 26.30
C LYS A 553 -2.99 6.25 27.30
N THR A 554 -4.01 7.05 27.62
CA THR A 554 -4.06 7.81 28.86
C THR A 554 -4.16 6.76 29.97
N GLY A 555 -3.12 6.67 30.79
CA GLY A 555 -3.17 5.88 32.01
C GLY A 555 -4.22 6.42 32.99
N GLU A 556 -4.53 5.56 33.97
CA GLU A 556 -5.41 5.74 35.14
C GLU A 556 -6.92 5.64 34.78
N ASN A 557 -7.66 4.59 35.13
CA ASN A 557 -7.60 3.65 36.27
C ASN A 557 -7.62 2.17 35.86
#